data_AF-A0A965XWN2-F1
#
_entry.id   AF-A0A965XWN2-F1
#
_cell.length_a   1.000
_cell.length_b   1.000
_cell.length_c   1.000
_cell.angle_alpha   90.00
_cell.angle_beta   90.00
_cell.angle_gamma   90.00
#
_symmetry.space_group_name_H-M   'P 1'
#
loop_
_entity.id
_entity.type
_entity.pdbx_description
1 polymer ?
#
loop_
_entity_poly.entity_id
_entity_poly.type
_entity_poly.pdbx_seq_one_letter_code
_entity_poly.pdbx_strand_id
1 'polypeptide(L)' 'MAYLEFNKKELVNLEYSLKREYLSTNHAGGYLNTTIAGCNTRKYHGLLVAP' A
#
# COMPACT_ATOMS: atom_id res chain seq x y z
N MET A 1 -2.22 22.72 -2.64
CA MET A 1 -1.29 21.80 -1.97
C MET A 1 -1.85 20.40 -2.04
N ALA A 2 -1.04 19.40 -2.42
CA ALA A 2 -1.44 18.01 -2.24
C ALA A 2 -1.24 17.63 -0.76
N TYR A 3 -2.17 16.86 -0.19
CA TYR A 3 -2.10 16.41 1.21
C TYR A 3 -1.05 15.29 1.42
N LEU A 4 -0.56 14.73 0.32
CA LEU A 4 0.37 13.62 0.29
C LEU A 4 1.29 13.79 -0.93
N GLU A 5 2.60 13.89 -0.69
CA GLU A 5 3.60 14.06 -1.74
C GLU A 5 4.70 13.00 -1.59
N PHE A 6 5.05 12.35 -2.70
CA PHE A 6 6.13 11.37 -2.76
C PHE A 6 7.20 11.83 -3.75
N ASN A 7 8.46 11.70 -3.35
CA ASN A 7 9.57 11.94 -4.27
C ASN A 7 9.65 10.79 -5.27
N LYS A 8 9.44 11.09 -6.55
CA LYS A 8 9.48 10.10 -7.64
C LYS A 8 10.78 9.30 -7.69
N LYS A 9 11.92 9.92 -7.33
CA LYS A 9 13.22 9.22 -7.30
C LYS A 9 13.31 8.20 -6.18
N GLU A 10 12.68 8.50 -5.04
CA GLU A 10 12.68 7.60 -3.88
C GLU A 10 11.72 6.42 -4.05
N LEU A 11 10.64 6.58 -4.83
CA LEU A 11 9.70 5.48 -5.12
C LEU A 11 10.36 4.27 -5.80
N VAL A 12 11.44 4.49 -6.54
CA VAL A 12 12.22 3.41 -7.18
C VAL A 12 13.05 2.64 -6.15
N ASN A 13 13.39 3.25 -5.02
CA ASN A 13 14.11 2.59 -3.95
C ASN A 13 13.17 1.61 -3.23
N LEU A 14 13.49 0.32 -3.33
CA LEU A 14 12.68 -0.74 -2.75
C LEU A 14 12.55 -0.61 -1.23
N GLU A 15 13.63 -0.33 -0.51
CA GLU A 15 13.59 -0.21 0.95
C GLU A 15 12.69 0.96 1.39
N TYR A 16 12.75 2.07 0.66
CA TYR A 16 11.89 3.22 0.89
C TYR A 16 10.41 2.90 0.64
N SER A 17 10.11 2.20 -0.45
CA SER A 17 8.76 1.89 -0.88
C SER A 17 8.12 0.78 -0.04
N LEU A 18 8.89 -0.21 0.43
CA LEU A 18 8.38 -1.29 1.27
C LEU A 18 7.90 -0.83 2.65
N LYS A 19 8.38 0.32 3.14
CA LYS A 19 7.97 0.89 4.44
C LYS A 19 6.68 1.71 4.36
N ARG A 20 6.15 1.95 3.15
CA ARG A 20 4.94 2.75 2.90
C ARG A 20 3.84 1.85 2.40
N GLU A 21 2.73 1.83 3.12
CA GLU A 21 1.59 0.96 2.88
C GLU A 21 0.34 1.81 2.65
N TYR A 22 -0.64 1.26 1.93
CA TYR A 22 -1.95 1.86 1.76
C TYR A 22 -3.05 0.82 1.98
N LEU A 23 -4.15 1.30 2.57
CA LEU A 23 -5.37 0.54 2.80
C LEU A 23 -6.46 1.15 1.93
N SER A 24 -7.14 0.32 1.14
CA SER A 24 -8.32 0.72 0.39
C SER A 24 -9.46 -0.25 0.67
N THR A 25 -10.65 0.27 0.90
CA THR A 25 -11.85 -0.51 1.22
C THR A 25 -12.82 -0.47 0.05
N ASN A 26 -13.59 -1.54 -0.14
CA ASN A 26 -14.59 -1.62 -1.20
C ASN A 26 -16.00 -1.18 -0.75
N HIS A 27 -16.13 -0.61 0.45
CA HIS A 27 -17.41 -0.23 1.09
C HIS A 27 -18.43 -1.37 1.30
N ALA A 28 -18.06 -2.62 0.96
CA ALA A 28 -18.88 -3.83 1.08
C ALA A 28 -18.28 -4.83 2.09
N GLY A 29 -17.42 -4.36 2.99
CA GLY A 29 -16.76 -5.19 4.01
C GLY A 29 -15.46 -5.88 3.54
N GLY A 30 -15.06 -5.67 2.29
CA GLY A 30 -13.76 -6.09 1.77
C GLY A 30 -12.71 -4.98 1.79
N TYR A 31 -11.45 -5.36 1.84
CA TYR A 31 -10.32 -4.43 1.78
C TYR A 31 -9.13 -5.01 1.01
N LEU A 32 -8.25 -4.09 0.60
CA LEU A 32 -6.92 -4.39 0.11
C LEU A 32 -5.90 -3.60 0.93
N ASN A 33 -4.82 -4.25 1.33
CA ASN A 33 -3.72 -3.66 2.07
C ASN A 33 -2.40 -4.17 1.48
N THR A 34 -1.57 -3.26 0.99
CA THR A 34 -0.25 -3.61 0.45
C THR A 34 0.69 -2.41 0.51
N THR A 35 1.97 -2.65 0.20
CA THR A 35 2.96 -1.57 0.08
C THR A 35 2.68 -0.74 -1.18
N ILE A 36 3.20 0.49 -1.25
CA ILE A 36 3.04 1.33 -2.46
C ILE A 36 3.68 0.71 -3.72
N ALA A 37 4.60 -0.25 -3.55
CA ALA A 37 5.18 -1.05 -4.62
C ALA A 37 4.38 -2.32 -4.96
N GLY A 38 3.27 -2.59 -4.26
CA GLY A 38 2.44 -3.79 -4.42
C GLY A 38 3.07 -5.08 -3.87
N CYS A 39 4.14 -4.98 -3.08
CA CYS A 39 4.82 -6.12 -2.50
C CYS A 39 4.22 -6.47 -1.13
N ASN A 40 3.80 -7.72 -0.96
CA ASN A 40 3.24 -8.23 0.30
C ASN A 40 4.36 -8.77 1.21
N THR A 41 4.92 -7.92 2.08
CA THR A 41 6.01 -8.30 3.00
C THR A 41 5.55 -8.69 4.41
N ARG A 42 4.28 -8.49 4.76
CA ARG A 42 3.72 -8.75 6.10
C ARG A 42 2.48 -9.63 5.99
N LYS A 43 2.19 -10.41 7.04
CA LYS A 43 1.08 -11.39 7.07
C LYS A 43 -0.31 -10.77 6.89
N TYR A 44 -0.48 -9.50 7.23
CA TYR A 44 -1.75 -8.79 7.10
C TYR A 44 -1.94 -8.14 5.72
N HIS A 45 -0.94 -8.17 4.84
CA HIS A 45 -1.11 -7.71 3.47
C HIS A 45 -2.00 -8.68 2.68
N GLY A 46 -2.88 -8.12 1.86
CA GLY A 46 -3.81 -8.87 1.03
C GLY A 46 -4.39 -7.99 -0.06
N LEU A 47 -4.51 -8.52 -1.28
CA LEU A 47 -5.06 -7.81 -2.43
C LEU A 47 -6.59 -7.80 -2.45
N LEU A 48 -7.20 -8.83 -1.86
CA LEU A 48 -8.64 -8.98 -1.71
C LEU A 48 -8.90 -9.78 -0.44
N VAL A 49 -9.17 -9.08 0.66
CA VAL A 49 -9.59 -9.70 1.91
C VAL A 49 -11.06 -9.40 2.12
N ALA A 50 -11.85 -10.45 2.26
CA ALA A 50 -13.29 -10.40 2.53
C ALA A 50 -13.64 -11.56 3.47
N PRO A 51 -14.72 -11.44 4.25
CA PRO A 51 -15.24 -12.53 5.07
C PRO A 51 -15.74 -13.72 4.23
#